data_AF-X1BCQ5-F1
#
_entry.id   AF-X1BCQ5-F1
#
_cell.length_a   1.000
_cell.length_b   1.000
_cell.length_c   1.000
_cell.angle_alpha   90.00
_cell.angle_beta   90.00
_cell.angle_gamma   90.00
#
_symmetry.space_group_name_H-M   'P 1'
#
loop_
_entity.id
_entity.type
_entity.pdbx_description
1 polymer ?
#
loop_
_entity_poly.entity_id
_entity_poly.type
_entity_poly.pdbx_seq_one_letter_code
_entity_poly.pdbx_strand_id
1 'polypeptide(L)' 'MHSSLGMTEFVPAEDMDENTEYITTGSADLNRILGGGIATGKLTEVFRPFKSGKTNLAHTIAVTVQLPQNKGGLFFL' A
#
# COMPACT_ATOMS: atom_id res chain seq x y z
N MET A 1 -23.08 17.26 7.63
CA MET A 1 -23.59 16.60 6.42
C MET A 1 -22.75 15.37 6.16
N HIS A 2 -23.09 14.24 6.78
CA HIS A 2 -22.55 12.95 6.37
C HIS A 2 -23.46 12.51 5.21
N SER A 3 -22.91 12.28 4.02
CA SER A 3 -23.67 11.70 2.93
C SER A 3 -24.18 10.34 3.40
N SER A 4 -25.50 10.10 3.34
CA SER A 4 -26.12 8.88 3.87
C SER A 4 -25.65 7.58 3.18
N LEU A 5 -24.87 7.70 2.09
CA LEU A 5 -24.25 6.61 1.35
C LEU A 5 -22.74 6.42 1.64
N GLY A 6 -22.12 7.25 2.49
CA GLY A 6 -20.67 7.18 2.74
C GLY A 6 -19.78 7.62 1.56
N MET A 7 -20.32 8.40 0.63
CA MET A 7 -19.58 8.97 -0.50
C MET A 7 -18.83 10.24 -0.08
N THR A 8 -17.57 10.38 -0.47
CA THR A 8 -16.79 11.62 -0.31
C THR A 8 -17.26 12.69 -1.30
N GLU A 9 -16.86 13.94 -1.06
CA GLU A 9 -17.10 15.02 -2.04
C GLU A 9 -16.38 14.71 -3.36
N PHE A 10 -16.91 15.28 -4.45
CA PHE A 10 -16.28 15.13 -5.76
C PHE A 10 -14.98 15.95 -5.78
N VAL A 11 -13.88 15.27 -6.08
CA VAL A 11 -12.55 15.87 -6.20
C VAL A 11 -12.01 15.58 -7.60
N PRO A 12 -11.42 16.57 -8.31
CA PRO A 12 -10.73 16.32 -9.57
C PRO A 12 -9.64 15.25 -9.41
N ALA A 13 -9.43 14.43 -10.45
CA ALA A 13 -8.47 13.33 -10.40
C ALA A 13 -7.02 13.79 -10.11
N GLU A 14 -6.68 15.01 -10.51
CA GLU A 14 -5.38 15.65 -10.30
C GLU A 14 -5.10 15.92 -8.81
N ASP A 15 -6.15 16.15 -8.02
CA ASP A 15 -6.09 16.45 -6.59
C ASP A 15 -6.30 15.18 -5.73
N MET A 16 -6.30 13.97 -6.32
CA MET A 16 -6.55 12.73 -5.55
C MET A 16 -5.29 12.14 -4.89
N ASP A 17 -4.08 12.62 -5.20
CA ASP A 17 -2.83 11.96 -4.82
C ASP A 17 -2.13 12.58 -3.58
N GLU A 18 -2.84 13.42 -2.81
CA GLU A 18 -2.25 14.28 -1.76
C GLU A 18 -1.62 13.52 -0.57
N ASN A 19 -1.77 12.20 -0.47
CA ASN A 19 -1.33 11.45 0.72
C ASN A 19 -0.96 9.98 0.45
N THR A 20 -0.34 9.69 -0.70
CA THR A 20 0.18 8.33 -0.98
C THR A 20 1.46 8.08 -0.18
N GLU A 21 1.42 7.07 0.69
CA GLU A 21 2.57 6.51 1.39
C GLU A 21 2.88 5.09 0.87
N TYR A 22 4.06 4.56 1.17
CA TYR A 22 4.52 3.26 0.65
C TYR A 22 4.93 2.30 1.78
N ILE A 23 4.43 1.07 1.73
CA ILE A 23 4.83 -0.03 2.60
C ILE A 23 5.91 -0.86 1.89
N THR A 24 7.03 -1.11 2.55
CA THR A 24 8.11 -1.94 2.01
C THR A 24 7.67 -3.39 1.82
N THR A 25 8.04 -3.97 0.68
CA THR A 25 7.85 -5.41 0.40
C THR A 25 8.90 -6.30 1.07
N GLY A 26 9.88 -5.71 1.76
CA GLY A 26 11.06 -6.42 2.28
C GLY A 26 12.12 -6.74 1.22
N SER A 27 11.89 -6.38 -0.05
CA SER A 27 12.85 -6.52 -1.15
C SER A 27 13.08 -5.18 -1.83
N ALA A 28 14.36 -4.77 -1.93
CA ALA A 28 14.74 -3.52 -2.59
C ALA A 28 14.38 -3.54 -4.09
N ASP A 29 14.57 -4.67 -4.76
CA ASP A 29 14.27 -4.81 -6.19
C ASP A 29 12.77 -4.74 -6.47
N LEU A 30 11.96 -5.40 -5.64
CA LEU A 30 10.51 -5.36 -5.80
C LEU A 30 9.96 -3.96 -5.48
N ASN A 31 10.48 -3.29 -4.44
CA ASN A 31 10.13 -1.90 -4.16
C ASN A 31 10.46 -1.00 -5.35
N ARG A 32 11.63 -1.17 -5.98
CA ARG A 32 12.03 -0.41 -7.17
C ARG A 32 11.07 -0.63 -8.34
N ILE A 33 10.67 -1.88 -8.60
CA ILE A 33 9.70 -2.20 -9.67
C ILE A 33 8.33 -1.56 -9.39
N LEU A 34 7.92 -1.49 -8.13
CA LEU A 34 6.65 -0.90 -7.70
C LEU A 34 6.72 0.62 -7.50
N GLY A 35 7.88 1.26 -7.74
CA GLY A 35 8.04 2.71 -7.58
C GLY A 35 8.11 3.19 -6.13
N GLY A 36 8.45 2.31 -5.18
CA GLY A 36 8.64 2.64 -3.76
C GLY A 36 8.21 1.54 -2.81
N GLY A 37 7.20 0.75 -3.19
CA GLY A 37 6.60 -0.30 -2.36
C GLY A 37 5.12 -0.47 -2.68
N ILE A 38 4.36 -1.03 -1.74
CA ILE A 38 2.90 -1.12 -1.86
C ILE A 38 2.29 0.22 -1.45
N ALA A 39 1.59 0.88 -2.38
CA ALA A 39 1.00 2.20 -2.17
C ALA A 39 -0.27 2.15 -1.31
N THR A 40 -0.42 3.09 -0.38
CA THR A 40 -1.68 3.35 0.32
C THR A 40 -2.70 4.00 -0.62
N GLY A 41 -3.99 3.93 -0.26
CA GLY A 41 -5.08 4.52 -1.05
C GLY A 41 -5.33 3.84 -2.41
N LYS A 42 -4.59 2.78 -2.75
CA LYS A 42 -4.65 2.07 -4.04
C LYS A 42 -4.81 0.57 -3.81
N LEU A 43 -5.58 -0.11 -4.68
CA LEU A 43 -5.70 -1.56 -4.67
C LEU A 43 -4.55 -2.17 -5.48
N THR A 44 -3.73 -3.01 -4.84
CA THR A 44 -2.64 -3.74 -5.51
C THR A 44 -2.98 -5.23 -5.63
N GLU A 45 -3.07 -5.75 -6.84
CA GLU A 45 -3.34 -7.17 -7.12
C GLU A 45 -2.05 -7.91 -7.51
N VAL A 46 -1.84 -9.11 -6.95
CA VAL A 46 -0.71 -9.98 -7.29
C VAL A 46 -1.24 -11.32 -7.85
N PHE A 47 -1.14 -11.49 -9.16
CA PHE A 47 -1.65 -12.68 -9.86
C PHE A 47 -0.54 -13.60 -10.39
N ARG A 48 -0.56 -14.88 -9.99
CA ARG A 48 0.36 -15.96 -10.44
C ARG A 48 -0.14 -17.35 -10.00
N PRO A 49 0.38 -18.47 -10.55
CA PRO A 49 0.07 -19.84 -10.10
C PRO A 49 0.35 -20.14 -8.62
N PHE A 50 -0.20 -21.24 -8.10
CA PHE A 50 0.09 -21.70 -6.72
C PHE A 50 1.61 -21.82 -6.46
N LYS A 51 2.03 -21.61 -5.20
CA LYS A 51 3.44 -21.68 -4.76
C LYS A 51 4.38 -20.61 -5.36
N SER A 52 3.84 -19.56 -6.00
CA SER A 52 4.62 -18.43 -6.54
C SER A 52 5.00 -17.34 -5.52
N GLY A 53 4.78 -17.57 -4.21
CA GLY A 53 5.15 -16.62 -3.14
C GLY A 53 4.11 -15.55 -2.77
N LYS A 54 2.92 -15.51 -3.39
CA LYS A 54 1.86 -14.50 -3.11
C LYS A 54 1.48 -14.42 -1.62
N THR A 55 1.21 -15.57 -0.99
CA THR A 55 0.82 -15.65 0.42
C THR A 55 1.95 -15.19 1.34
N ASN A 56 3.20 -15.51 1.01
CA ASN A 56 4.35 -15.04 1.78
C ASN A 56 4.51 -13.53 1.67
N LEU A 57 4.36 -12.96 0.48
CA LEU A 57 4.37 -11.50 0.28
C LEU A 57 3.29 -10.81 1.13
N ALA A 58 2.07 -11.37 1.15
CA ALA A 58 0.99 -10.84 2.00
C ALA A 58 1.35 -10.90 3.50
N HIS A 59 1.93 -12.02 3.97
CA HIS A 59 2.41 -12.13 5.36
C HIS A 59 3.53 -11.14 5.67
N THR A 60 4.49 -10.94 4.75
CA THR A 60 5.55 -9.94 4.91
C THR A 60 4.95 -8.55 5.07
N ILE A 61 4.03 -8.14 4.18
CA ILE A 61 3.37 -6.83 4.23
C ILE A 61 2.61 -6.63 5.55
N ALA A 62 1.91 -7.66 6.04
CA ALA A 62 1.16 -7.61 7.30
C ALA A 62 2.03 -7.32 8.53
N VAL A 63 3.34 -7.63 8.45
CA VAL A 63 4.32 -7.34 9.51
C VAL A 63 5.07 -6.04 9.22
N THR A 64 5.53 -5.82 7.98
CA THR A 64 6.34 -4.64 7.64
C THR A 64 5.57 -3.34 7.78
N VAL A 65 4.24 -3.35 7.59
CA VAL A 65 3.40 -2.18 7.85
C VAL A 65 3.49 -1.69 9.31
N GLN A 66 3.79 -2.59 10.26
CA GLN A 66 3.90 -2.27 11.69
C GLN A 66 5.25 -1.65 12.07
N LEU A 67 6.19 -1.54 11.12
CA LEU A 67 7.47 -0.89 11.36
C LEU A 67 7.31 0.64 11.36
N PRO A 68 8.25 1.37 12.00
CA PRO A 68 8.31 2.82 11.87
C PRO A 68 8.60 3.23 10.41
N GLN A 69 8.20 4.46 10.04
CA GLN A 69 8.36 5.01 8.69
C GLN A 69 9.81 4.96 8.17
N ASN A 70 10.80 5.23 9.03
CA ASN A 70 12.23 5.15 8.65
C ASN A 70 12.71 3.73 8.29
N LYS A 71 11.90 2.70 8.56
CA LYS A 71 12.14 1.30 8.19
C LYS A 71 11.16 0.79 7.12
N GLY A 72 10.37 1.69 6.51
CA GLY A 72 9.44 1.38 5.43
C GLY A 72 8.10 0.79 5.87
N GLY A 73 7.72 0.94 7.14
CA GLY A 73 6.34 0.70 7.60
C GLY A 73 5.56 2.00 7.74
N LEU A 74 4.35 1.93 8.29
CA LEU A 74 3.45 3.07 8.49
C LEU A 74 3.00 3.23 9.95
N PHE A 75 3.62 2.49 10.86
CA PHE A 75 3.27 2.57 12.26
C PHE A 75 3.87 3.84 12.88
N PHE A 76 2.97 4.70 13.37
CA PHE A 76 3.31 5.94 14.02
C PHE A 76 3.06 5.77 15.53
N LEU A 77 4.12 5.38 16.26
CA LEU A 77 4.15 5.33 17.72
C LEU A 77 5.53 5.75 18.21
#